data_AF-A0A1J4SAZ7-F1
#
_entry.id   AF-A0A1J4SAZ7-F1
#
_cell.length_a   1.000
_cell.length_b   1.000
_cell.length_c   1.000
_cell.angle_alpha   90.00
_cell.angle_beta   90.00
_cell.angle_gamma   90.00
#
_symmetry.space_group_name_H-M   'P 1'
#
loop_
_entity.id
_entity.type
_entity.pdbx_description
1 polymer ?
#
loop_
_entity_poly.entity_id
_entity_poly.type
_entity_poly.pdbx_seq_one_letter_code
_entity_poly.pdbx_strand_id
1 'polypeptide(L)'
;MGFIVMLAVTLIVFFILKGIIGTLGSISLSSILLAVWFLINIRAGSTGLIKANMRIYFVQRSRGASHKEALNLVIKSRYPFSQEKQLIVKDTFERTSPKGSEDSDLKALVYTIFSFENGSPPTPDWIANILRKIDDIYNSMSRQYKI
;
A
#
# COMPACT_ATOMS: atom_id res chain seq x y z
N MET A 1 -13.58 5.86 -7.87
CA MET A 1 -13.35 7.23 -8.37
C MET A 1 -12.08 7.35 -9.22
N GLY A 2 -10.88 7.10 -8.70
CA GLY A 2 -9.62 7.30 -9.45
C GLY A 2 -9.51 6.56 -10.79
N PHE A 3 -9.97 5.30 -10.87
CA PHE A 3 -9.96 4.52 -12.10
C PHE A 3 -10.86 5.11 -13.21
N ILE A 4 -12.05 5.59 -12.83
CA ILE A 4 -13.01 6.21 -13.77
C ILE A 4 -12.43 7.51 -14.33
N VAL A 5 -11.81 8.33 -13.47
CA VAL A 5 -11.14 9.57 -13.89
C VAL A 5 -10.00 9.27 -14.87
N MET A 6 -9.18 8.27 -14.57
CA MET A 6 -8.08 7.85 -15.45
C MET A 6 -8.59 7.41 -16.83
N LEU A 7 -9.67 6.60 -16.89
CA LEU A 7 -10.28 6.20 -18.17
C LEU A 7 -10.83 7.41 -18.94
N ALA A 8 -11.52 8.32 -18.26
CA ALA A 8 -12.07 9.52 -18.89
C ALA A 8 -10.97 10.41 -19.50
N VAL A 9 -9.86 10.63 -18.77
CA VAL A 9 -8.73 11.42 -19.27
C VAL A 9 -8.05 10.72 -20.45
N THR A 10 -7.83 9.41 -20.37
CA THR A 10 -7.26 8.64 -21.49
C THR A 10 -8.15 8.71 -22.74
N LEU A 11 -9.47 8.66 -22.58
CA LEU A 11 -10.41 8.82 -23.70
C LEU A 11 -10.32 10.21 -24.34
N ILE A 12 -10.25 11.27 -23.53
CA ILE A 12 -10.08 12.64 -24.03
C ILE A 12 -8.76 12.76 -24.81
N VAL A 13 -7.67 12.26 -24.25
CA VAL A 13 -6.34 12.25 -24.90
C VAL A 13 -6.38 11.48 -26.22
N PHE A 14 -7.07 10.34 -26.25
CA PHE A 14 -7.25 9.56 -27.48
C PHE A 14 -7.92 10.39 -28.59
N PHE A 15 -9.03 11.08 -28.31
CA PHE A 15 -9.72 11.87 -29.31
C PHE A 15 -8.90 13.07 -29.80
N ILE A 16 -8.13 13.70 -28.92
CA ILE A 16 -7.18 14.77 -29.28
C ILE A 16 -6.10 14.21 -30.22
N LEU A 17 -5.47 13.09 -29.85
CA LEU A 17 -4.41 12.47 -30.64
C LEU A 17 -4.91 11.95 -31.98
N LYS A 18 -6.14 11.43 -32.05
CA LYS A 18 -6.75 10.94 -33.29
C LYS A 18 -6.77 12.00 -34.39
N GLY A 19 -6.99 13.27 -34.03
CA GLY A 19 -6.99 14.39 -34.97
C GLY A 19 -5.60 14.76 -35.52
N ILE A 20 -4.52 14.35 -34.85
CA ILE A 20 -3.14 14.76 -35.17
C ILE A 20 -2.39 13.62 -35.89
N ILE A 21 -2.41 12.42 -35.31
CA ILE A 21 -1.58 11.27 -35.74
C ILE A 21 -2.40 10.12 -36.34
N GLY A 22 -3.71 10.31 -36.48
CA GLY A 22 -4.63 9.29 -36.98
C GLY A 22 -4.95 8.19 -35.97
N THR A 23 -5.89 7.32 -36.35
CA THR A 23 -6.47 6.32 -35.43
C THR A 23 -5.45 5.35 -34.86
N LEU A 24 -4.60 4.73 -35.70
CA LEU A 24 -3.65 3.71 -35.23
C LEU A 24 -2.62 4.28 -34.25
N GLY A 25 -2.02 5.44 -34.56
CA GLY A 25 -1.07 6.11 -33.67
C GLY A 25 -1.72 6.52 -32.34
N SER A 26 -2.95 7.03 -32.38
CA SER A 26 -3.67 7.44 -31.17
C SER A 26 -4.03 6.26 -30.26
N ILE A 27 -4.37 5.09 -30.80
CA ILE A 27 -4.63 3.88 -30.01
C ILE A 27 -3.36 3.46 -29.28
N SER A 28 -2.23 3.33 -29.99
CA SER A 28 -0.97 2.88 -29.40
C SER A 28 -0.50 3.82 -28.28
N LEU A 29 -0.49 5.13 -28.54
CA LEU A 29 0.00 6.10 -27.56
C LEU A 29 -0.91 6.21 -26.32
N SER A 30 -2.23 6.19 -26.53
CA SER A 30 -3.19 6.25 -25.42
C SER A 30 -3.16 4.98 -24.58
N SER A 31 -2.92 3.83 -25.19
CA SER A 31 -2.78 2.55 -24.48
C SER A 31 -1.51 2.52 -23.62
N ILE A 32 -0.38 3.03 -24.14
CA ILE A 32 0.87 3.18 -23.38
C ILE A 32 0.66 4.14 -22.21
N LEU A 33 0.02 5.30 -22.45
CA LEU A 33 -0.26 6.28 -21.41
C LEU A 33 -1.13 5.69 -20.29
N LEU A 34 -2.19 4.97 -20.66
CA LEU A 34 -3.05 4.29 -19.70
C LEU A 34 -2.28 3.26 -18.88
N ALA A 35 -1.46 2.43 -19.53
CA ALA A 35 -0.67 1.41 -18.86
C ALA A 35 0.33 2.04 -17.87
N VAL A 36 1.08 3.05 -18.30
CA VAL A 36 2.06 3.75 -17.45
C VAL A 36 1.36 4.42 -16.26
N TRP A 37 0.26 5.13 -16.51
CA TRP A 37 -0.48 5.80 -15.44
C TRP A 37 -1.10 4.80 -14.45
N PHE A 38 -1.63 3.69 -14.94
CA PHE A 38 -2.15 2.62 -14.11
C PHE A 38 -1.06 2.04 -13.19
N LEU A 39 0.13 1.76 -13.74
CA LEU A 39 1.27 1.28 -12.95
C LEU A 39 1.72 2.28 -11.89
N ILE A 40 1.74 3.57 -12.21
CA ILE A 40 2.06 4.64 -11.25
C ILE A 40 1.02 4.69 -10.13
N ASN A 41 -0.27 4.59 -10.45
CA ASN A 41 -1.34 4.61 -9.45
C ASN A 41 -1.27 3.40 -8.51
N ILE A 42 -1.02 2.20 -9.04
CA ILE A 42 -0.81 1.01 -8.21
C ILE A 42 0.37 1.23 -7.26
N ARG A 43 1.52 1.68 -7.79
CA ARG A 43 2.71 1.92 -6.99
C ARG A 43 2.45 2.95 -5.88
N ALA A 44 1.78 4.04 -6.20
CA ALA A 44 1.42 5.08 -5.24
C ALA A 44 0.44 4.54 -4.17
N GLY A 45 -0.54 3.72 -4.57
CA GLY A 45 -1.49 3.07 -3.68
C GLY A 45 -0.81 2.13 -2.67
N SER A 46 0.10 1.27 -3.13
CA SER A 46 0.86 0.35 -2.28
C SER A 46 1.73 1.09 -1.27
N THR A 47 2.51 2.08 -1.72
CA THR A 47 3.36 2.89 -0.85
C THR A 47 2.52 3.71 0.14
N GLY A 48 1.41 4.28 -0.31
CA GLY A 48 0.47 5.03 0.53
C GLY A 48 -0.12 4.16 1.64
N LEU A 49 -0.50 2.91 1.33
CA LEU A 49 -1.01 1.95 2.30
C LEU A 49 0.02 1.62 3.38
N ILE A 50 1.25 1.28 2.99
CA ILE A 50 2.34 0.97 3.92
C ILE A 50 2.61 2.18 4.83
N LYS A 51 2.76 3.37 4.23
CA LYS A 51 3.05 4.62 4.93
C LYS A 51 1.94 4.98 5.93
N ALA A 52 0.67 4.84 5.55
CA ALA A 52 -0.44 5.17 6.42
C ALA A 52 -0.48 4.29 7.68
N ASN A 53 -0.33 2.97 7.51
CA ASN A 53 -0.35 2.02 8.64
C ASN A 53 0.85 2.22 9.57
N MET A 54 2.07 2.39 9.03
CA MET A 54 3.26 2.66 9.85
C MET A 54 3.15 3.98 10.60
N ARG A 55 2.63 5.04 9.95
CA ARG A 55 2.44 6.33 10.61
C ARG A 55 1.54 6.22 11.83
N ILE A 56 0.47 5.43 11.74
CA ILE A 56 -0.44 5.23 12.87
C ILE A 56 0.30 4.58 14.04
N TYR A 57 1.10 3.54 13.79
CA TYR A 57 1.95 2.95 14.83
C TYR A 57 2.86 3.97 15.50
N PHE A 58 3.68 4.70 14.73
CA PHE A 58 4.64 5.65 15.27
C PHE A 58 3.97 6.81 16.02
N VAL A 59 2.85 7.32 15.50
CA VAL A 59 2.06 8.34 16.20
C VAL A 59 1.55 7.82 17.54
N GLN A 60 1.08 6.58 17.63
CA GLN A 60 0.63 6.02 18.91
C GLN A 60 1.78 5.77 19.88
N ARG A 61 2.92 5.25 19.41
CA ARG A 61 4.12 5.10 20.25
C ARG A 61 4.62 6.44 20.78
N SER A 62 4.61 7.49 19.96
CA SER A 62 4.98 8.85 20.39
C SER A 62 4.04 9.44 21.45
N ARG A 63 2.83 8.89 21.59
CA ARG A 63 1.84 9.26 22.61
C ARG A 63 1.93 8.38 23.87
N GLY A 64 2.93 7.50 23.95
CA GLY A 64 3.14 6.61 25.09
C GLY A 64 2.35 5.31 25.05
N ALA A 65 1.67 4.99 23.95
CA ALA A 65 1.00 3.69 23.82
C ALA A 65 2.03 2.55 23.84
N SER A 66 1.70 1.43 24.48
CA SER A 66 2.53 0.23 24.43
C SER A 66 2.63 -0.31 23.00
N HIS A 67 3.67 -1.11 22.71
CA HIS A 67 3.84 -1.76 21.41
C HIS A 67 2.58 -2.53 20.97
N LYS A 68 2.04 -3.36 21.86
CA LYS A 68 0.83 -4.17 21.60
C LYS A 68 -0.42 -3.31 21.35
N GLU A 69 -0.59 -2.21 22.08
CA GLU A 69 -1.70 -1.29 21.86
C GLU A 69 -1.58 -0.56 20.52
N ALA A 70 -0.37 -0.10 20.18
CA ALA A 70 -0.09 0.56 18.92
C ALA A 70 -0.39 -0.36 17.72
N LEU A 71 0.04 -1.63 17.77
CA LEU A 71 -0.28 -2.62 16.73
C LEU A 71 -1.80 -2.86 16.60
N ASN A 72 -2.50 -3.02 17.72
CA ASN A 72 -3.97 -3.16 17.69
C ASN A 72 -4.66 -1.93 17.11
N LEU A 73 -4.15 -0.73 17.38
CA LEU A 73 -4.68 0.52 16.83
C LEU A 73 -4.43 0.63 15.33
N VAL A 74 -3.32 0.12 14.80
CA VAL A 74 -3.11 0.02 13.34
C VAL A 74 -4.22 -0.81 12.71
N ILE A 75 -4.50 -2.01 13.23
CA ILE A 75 -5.56 -2.88 12.71
C ILE A 75 -6.94 -2.20 12.80
N LYS A 76 -7.29 -1.65 13.97
CA LYS A 76 -8.57 -0.95 14.17
C LYS A 76 -8.74 0.24 13.23
N SER A 77 -7.69 1.02 13.04
CA SER A 77 -7.72 2.20 12.17
C SER A 77 -7.88 1.85 10.69
N ARG A 78 -7.35 0.70 10.26
CA ARG A 78 -7.50 0.21 8.90
C ARG A 78 -8.91 -0.30 8.62
N TYR A 79 -9.54 -0.93 9.62
CA TYR A 79 -10.84 -1.58 9.51
C TYR A 79 -11.87 -1.06 10.52
N PRO A 80 -12.19 0.25 10.54
CA PRO A 80 -12.98 0.85 11.62
C PRO A 80 -14.37 0.23 11.80
N PHE A 81 -14.97 -0.28 10.72
CA PHE A 81 -16.35 -0.79 10.71
C PHE A 81 -16.45 -2.30 10.45
N SER A 82 -15.33 -3.03 10.38
CA SER A 82 -15.34 -4.46 10.07
C SER A 82 -14.57 -5.25 11.12
N GLN A 83 -15.29 -5.69 12.16
CA GLN A 83 -14.71 -6.53 13.21
C GLN A 83 -14.19 -7.86 12.66
N GLU A 84 -14.89 -8.45 11.69
CA GLU A 84 -14.45 -9.65 10.99
C GLU A 84 -13.06 -9.47 10.37
N LYS A 85 -12.84 -8.40 9.60
CA LYS A 85 -11.52 -8.11 9.01
C LYS A 85 -10.45 -7.85 10.08
N GLN A 86 -10.80 -7.16 11.16
CA GLN A 86 -9.87 -6.97 12.27
C GLN A 86 -9.42 -8.31 12.87
N LEU A 87 -10.36 -9.24 13.08
CA LEU A 87 -10.07 -10.56 13.63
C LEU A 87 -9.22 -11.40 12.67
N ILE A 88 -9.56 -11.45 11.38
CA ILE A 88 -8.80 -12.23 10.39
C ILE A 88 -7.36 -11.73 10.29
N VAL A 89 -7.16 -10.41 10.19
CA VAL A 89 -5.81 -9.82 10.09
C VAL A 89 -5.03 -10.07 11.38
N LYS A 90 -5.67 -9.94 12.54
CA LYS A 90 -5.03 -10.18 13.84
C LYS A 90 -4.61 -11.64 13.99
N ASP A 91 -5.49 -12.59 13.71
CA ASP A 91 -5.20 -14.02 13.78
C ASP A 91 -4.10 -14.42 12.77
N THR A 92 -4.17 -13.89 11.54
CA THR A 92 -3.13 -14.11 10.52
C THR A 92 -1.79 -13.58 11.01
N PHE A 93 -1.74 -12.37 11.56
CA PHE A 93 -0.54 -11.78 12.13
C PHE A 93 0.01 -12.61 13.29
N GLU A 94 -0.82 -13.01 14.25
CA GLU A 94 -0.38 -13.82 15.40
C GLU A 94 0.19 -15.19 15.00
N ARG A 95 -0.30 -15.79 13.90
CA ARG A 95 0.22 -17.06 13.36
C ARG A 95 1.51 -16.92 12.56
N THR A 96 1.68 -15.79 11.88
CA THR A 96 2.79 -15.58 10.92
C THR A 96 3.89 -14.68 11.45
N SER A 97 3.65 -13.95 12.55
CA SER A 97 4.65 -13.03 13.08
C SER A 97 5.84 -13.83 13.58
N PRO A 98 7.06 -13.57 13.07
CA PRO A 98 8.26 -14.09 13.68
C PRO A 98 8.31 -13.53 15.11
N LYS A 99 8.38 -14.41 16.13
CA LYS A 99 8.63 -13.97 17.51
C LYS A 99 9.98 -13.26 17.54
N GLY A 100 9.97 -11.93 17.51
CA GLY A 100 11.14 -11.11 17.24
C GLY A 100 11.11 -9.78 17.98
N SER A 101 11.77 -8.77 17.42
CA SER A 101 11.77 -7.40 17.94
C SER A 101 10.47 -6.65 17.60
N GLU A 102 10.18 -5.57 18.33
CA GLU A 102 9.05 -4.67 18.05
C GLU A 102 9.05 -4.19 16.58
N ASP A 103 10.24 -3.97 16.02
CA ASP A 103 10.45 -3.58 14.62
C ASP A 103 9.96 -4.66 13.66
N SER A 104 10.32 -5.93 13.92
CA SER A 104 9.88 -7.04 13.09
C SER A 104 8.38 -7.27 13.16
N ASP A 105 7.77 -7.10 14.35
CA ASP A 105 6.33 -7.23 14.55
C ASP A 105 5.56 -6.17 13.76
N LEU A 106 6.01 -4.91 13.78
CA LEU A 106 5.38 -3.86 12.98
C LEU A 106 5.47 -4.15 11.48
N LYS A 107 6.66 -4.52 10.99
CA LYS A 107 6.89 -4.80 9.57
C LYS A 107 6.05 -6.00 9.11
N ALA A 108 5.99 -7.05 9.92
CA ALA A 108 5.15 -8.21 9.67
C ALA A 108 3.66 -7.83 9.63
N LEU A 109 3.16 -7.06 10.60
CA LEU A 109 1.77 -6.61 10.60
C LEU A 109 1.42 -5.79 9.34
N VAL A 110 2.29 -4.87 8.95
CA VAL A 110 2.08 -4.04 7.75
C VAL A 110 2.09 -4.89 6.48
N TYR A 111 2.96 -5.90 6.41
CA TYR A 111 2.96 -6.87 5.31
C TYR A 111 1.69 -7.73 5.29
N THR A 112 1.20 -8.18 6.45
CA THR A 112 -0.07 -8.92 6.58
C THR A 112 -1.24 -8.09 6.07
N ILE A 113 -1.35 -6.82 6.49
CA ILE A 113 -2.38 -5.90 6.00
C ILE A 113 -2.25 -5.69 4.49
N PHE A 114 -1.03 -5.50 3.98
CA PHE A 114 -0.80 -5.33 2.55
C PHE A 114 -1.30 -6.54 1.74
N SER A 115 -0.96 -7.75 2.19
CA SER A 115 -1.31 -9.01 1.54
C SER A 115 -2.81 -9.30 1.63
N PHE A 116 -3.45 -8.92 2.74
CA PHE A 116 -4.90 -9.04 2.90
C PHE A 116 -5.66 -8.10 1.94
N GLU A 117 -5.18 -6.88 1.74
CA GLU A 117 -5.84 -5.87 0.89
C GLU A 117 -5.61 -6.08 -0.61
N ASN A 118 -4.40 -6.48 -1.00
CA ASN A 118 -4.00 -6.55 -2.41
C ASN A 118 -3.86 -7.99 -2.93
N GLY A 119 -4.13 -8.98 -2.07
CA GLY A 119 -3.78 -10.38 -2.31
C GLY A 119 -2.31 -10.66 -2.03
N SER A 120 -2.00 -11.94 -1.91
CA SER A 120 -0.61 -12.39 -1.78
C SER A 120 0.18 -12.04 -3.04
N PRO A 121 1.39 -11.47 -2.88
CA PRO A 121 2.34 -11.34 -3.98
C PRO A 121 2.44 -12.58 -4.87
N PRO A 122 2.35 -12.45 -6.21
CA PRO A 122 2.38 -13.60 -7.09
C PRO A 122 3.78 -14.18 -7.28
N THR A 123 4.84 -13.40 -7.03
CA THR A 123 6.23 -13.83 -7.25
C THR A 123 7.16 -13.47 -6.08
N PRO A 124 8.22 -14.26 -5.84
CA PRO A 124 9.23 -13.97 -4.81
C PRO A 124 9.87 -12.59 -4.97
N ASP A 125 10.15 -12.15 -6.20
CA ASP A 125 10.71 -10.82 -6.46
C ASP A 125 9.77 -9.70 -6.03
N TRP A 126 8.46 -9.90 -6.20
CA TRP A 126 7.48 -8.92 -5.76
C TRP A 126 7.40 -8.88 -4.24
N ILE A 127 7.49 -10.04 -3.56
CA ILE A 127 7.62 -10.12 -2.09
C ILE A 127 8.84 -9.31 -1.63
N ALA A 128 10.02 -9.59 -2.19
CA ALA A 128 11.26 -8.90 -1.83
C ALA A 128 11.16 -7.39 -2.04
N ASN A 129 10.53 -6.94 -3.14
CA ASN A 129 10.33 -5.51 -3.39
C ASN A 129 9.37 -4.85 -2.40
N ILE A 130 8.31 -5.54 -1.98
CA ILE A 130 7.38 -5.03 -0.95
C ILE A 130 8.08 -4.97 0.41
N LEU A 131 8.80 -6.02 0.81
CA LEU A 131 9.56 -6.03 2.07
C LEU A 131 10.61 -4.91 2.09
N ARG A 132 11.36 -4.72 1.00
CA ARG A 132 12.32 -3.62 0.87
C ARG A 132 11.64 -2.25 1.01
N LYS A 133 10.45 -2.05 0.42
CA LYS A 133 9.70 -0.79 0.59
C LYS A 133 9.23 -0.58 2.02
N ILE A 134 8.78 -1.65 2.70
CA ILE A 134 8.42 -1.62 4.11
C ILE A 134 9.64 -1.18 4.93
N ASP A 135 10.82 -1.75 4.69
CA ASP A 135 12.06 -1.37 5.35
C ASP A 135 12.46 0.09 5.08
N ASP A 136 12.41 0.53 3.83
CA ASP A 136 12.74 1.91 3.43
C ASP A 136 11.85 2.93 4.18
N ILE A 137 10.54 2.65 4.25
CA ILE A 137 9.57 3.52 4.92
C ILE A 137 9.74 3.46 6.44
N TYR A 138 9.97 2.27 6.99
CA TYR A 138 10.24 2.09 8.42
C TYR A 138 11.44 2.92 8.86
N ASN A 139 12.59 2.77 8.17
CA ASN A 139 13.83 3.49 8.47
C ASN A 139 13.68 5.01 8.31
N SER A 140 12.82 5.46 7.40
CA SER A 140 12.50 6.88 7.26
C SER A 140 11.68 7.40 8.44
N MET A 141 10.68 6.63 8.89
CA MET A 141 9.81 7.04 9.99
C MET A 141 10.45 6.91 11.37
N SER A 142 11.20 5.84 11.65
CA SER A 142 11.89 5.69 12.95
C SER A 142 12.78 6.90 13.25
N ARG A 143 13.54 7.35 12.24
CA ARG A 143 14.34 8.59 12.31
C ARG A 143 13.49 9.83 12.56
N GLN A 144 12.31 9.93 11.93
CA GLN A 144 11.41 11.07 12.10
C GLN A 144 10.82 11.14 13.52
N TYR A 145 10.41 10.01 14.08
CA TYR A 145 9.73 9.96 15.38
C TYR A 145 10.70 9.78 16.57
N LYS A 146 11.99 9.50 16.32
CA LYS A 146 13.04 9.28 17.35
C LYS A 146 12.63 8.24 18.40
N ILE A 147 11.98 7.18 17.94
CA ILE A 147 11.57 6.00 18.74
C ILE A 147 12.48 4.84 18.36
#